data_AF-A0A402C936-F1
#
_entry.id   AF-A0A402C936-F1
#
_cell.length_a   1.000
_cell.length_b   1.000
_cell.length_c   1.000
_cell.angle_alpha   90.00
_cell.angle_beta   90.00
_cell.angle_gamma   90.00
#
_symmetry.space_group_name_H-M   'P 1'
#
loop_
_entity.id
_entity.type
_entity.pdbx_description
1 polymer ?
#
loop_
_entity_poly.entity_id
_entity_poly.type
_entity_poly.pdbx_seq_one_letter_code
_entity_poly.pdbx_strand_id
1 'polypeptide(L)'
;MAVHHGIAPDRGDARHARLVARFQAALLALSALSCAFVAVELASLRHWKSTEQIVPWIVLGVLFCSVSIVVFTRSRMSIAQARLVALCAIPAAVFGVYEHVSANLETGILNHRYNWAQLPGWEHLWLASTGAVGGTPATAPLVLALAAVLLGLATAGMTPSAARTKRADETGDIRRKWPRSTDEPTAQFGGHRR
;
A
#
# COMPACT_ATOMS: atom_id res chain seq x y z
N MET A 1 33.11 6.53 38.80
CA MET A 1 32.83 5.23 38.15
C MET A 1 31.34 5.16 37.89
N ALA A 2 30.89 5.46 36.67
CA ALA A 2 29.46 5.45 36.32
C ALA A 2 29.10 4.12 35.66
N VAL A 3 28.25 3.34 36.32
CA VAL A 3 27.76 2.06 35.81
C VAL A 3 26.62 2.35 34.81
N HIS A 4 26.89 2.18 33.52
CA HIS A 4 25.85 2.17 32.50
C HIS A 4 25.00 0.89 32.66
N HIS A 5 23.84 1.01 33.31
CA HIS A 5 22.81 0.00 33.24
C HIS A 5 22.21 -0.03 31.83
N GLY A 6 22.72 -0.94 30.99
CA GLY A 6 22.06 -1.34 29.75
C GLY A 6 20.76 -2.07 30.10
N ILE A 7 19.63 -1.37 30.02
CA ILE A 7 18.31 -1.99 30.12
C ILE A 7 18.14 -2.88 28.89
N ALA A 8 18.24 -4.19 29.06
CA ALA A 8 17.90 -5.14 28.01
C ALA A 8 16.43 -4.91 27.60
N PRO A 9 16.11 -4.86 26.29
CA PRO A 9 14.74 -4.62 25.84
C PRO A 9 13.81 -5.68 26.43
N ASP A 10 12.67 -5.23 26.95
CA ASP A 10 11.70 -6.09 27.61
C ASP A 10 11.26 -7.21 26.63
N ARG A 11 11.23 -8.45 27.10
CA ARG A 11 10.81 -9.61 26.29
C ARG A 11 9.39 -9.42 25.74
N GLY A 12 8.58 -8.60 26.43
CA GLY A 12 7.28 -8.13 25.96
C GLY A 12 7.35 -7.39 24.62
N ASP A 13 8.27 -6.44 24.46
CA ASP A 13 8.37 -5.59 23.27
C ASP A 13 8.71 -6.38 22.01
N ALA A 14 9.63 -7.34 22.13
CA ALA A 14 10.03 -8.20 21.02
C ALA A 14 8.88 -9.11 20.54
N ARG A 15 7.99 -9.55 21.44
CA ARG A 15 6.81 -10.34 21.09
C ARG A 15 5.77 -9.49 20.37
N HIS A 16 5.49 -8.28 20.87
CA HIS A 16 4.57 -7.35 20.23
C HIS A 16 5.02 -6.97 18.81
N ALA A 17 6.30 -6.66 18.62
CA ALA A 17 6.87 -6.35 17.31
C ALA A 17 6.69 -7.49 16.29
N ARG A 18 6.90 -8.75 16.72
CA ARG A 18 6.68 -9.93 15.86
C ARG A 18 5.21 -10.13 15.49
N LEU A 19 4.29 -9.88 16.43
CA LEU A 19 2.85 -9.98 16.16
C LEU A 19 2.40 -8.94 15.15
N VAL A 20 2.83 -7.68 15.32
CA VAL A 20 2.55 -6.60 14.35
C VAL A 20 3.08 -6.96 12.97
N ALA A 21 4.33 -7.43 12.87
CA ALA A 21 4.93 -7.80 11.59
C ALA A 21 4.17 -8.95 10.90
N ARG A 22 3.71 -9.96 11.66
CA ARG A 22 2.89 -11.06 11.12
C ARG A 22 1.52 -10.59 10.64
N PHE A 23 0.87 -9.72 11.41
CA PHE A 23 -0.41 -9.13 11.04
C PHE A 23 -0.30 -8.32 9.74
N GLN A 24 0.72 -7.46 9.65
CA GLN A 24 1.03 -6.71 8.44
C GLN A 24 1.30 -7.61 7.22
N ALA A 25 2.05 -8.69 7.41
CA ALA A 25 2.29 -9.67 6.34
C ALA A 25 1.00 -10.37 5.90
N ALA A 26 0.13 -10.72 6.84
CA ALA A 26 -1.18 -11.31 6.53
C ALA A 26 -2.07 -10.36 5.72
N LEU A 27 -2.10 -9.07 6.09
CA LEU A 27 -2.84 -8.05 5.34
C LEU A 27 -2.30 -7.87 3.92
N LEU A 28 -0.97 -7.84 3.73
CA LEU A 28 -0.36 -7.81 2.39
C LEU A 28 -0.69 -9.06 1.58
N ALA A 29 -0.64 -10.24 2.19
CA ALA A 29 -0.99 -11.48 1.53
C ALA A 29 -2.47 -11.50 1.09
N LEU A 30 -3.38 -11.06 1.95
CA LEU A 30 -4.80 -10.91 1.61
C LEU A 30 -5.00 -9.86 0.51
N SER A 31 -4.30 -8.74 0.55
CA SER A 31 -4.35 -7.73 -0.53
C SER A 31 -3.92 -8.33 -1.87
N ALA A 32 -2.80 -9.05 -1.91
CA ALA A 32 -2.31 -9.73 -3.11
C ALA A 32 -3.29 -10.81 -3.62
N LEU A 33 -3.86 -11.61 -2.72
CA LEU A 33 -4.83 -12.64 -3.06
C LEU A 33 -6.12 -12.03 -3.62
N SER A 34 -6.61 -10.95 -3.03
CA SER A 34 -7.75 -10.19 -3.53
C SER A 34 -7.50 -9.66 -4.94
N CYS A 35 -6.31 -9.13 -5.23
CA CYS A 35 -5.93 -8.74 -6.58
C CYS A 35 -5.98 -9.93 -7.56
N ALA A 36 -5.44 -11.10 -7.16
CA ALA A 36 -5.47 -12.29 -8.01
C ALA A 36 -6.91 -12.76 -8.29
N PHE A 37 -7.79 -12.72 -7.29
CA PHE A 37 -9.20 -13.05 -7.47
C PHE A 37 -9.89 -12.10 -8.47
N VAL A 38 -9.70 -10.79 -8.31
CA VAL A 38 -10.25 -9.77 -9.23
C VAL A 38 -9.70 -9.96 -10.65
N ALA A 39 -8.42 -10.32 -10.80
CA ALA A 39 -7.83 -10.62 -12.11
C ALA A 39 -8.54 -11.79 -12.81
N VAL A 40 -8.80 -12.87 -12.07
CA VAL A 40 -9.52 -14.05 -12.59
C VAL A 40 -10.95 -13.68 -12.96
N GLU A 41 -11.64 -12.90 -12.13
CA GLU A 41 -13.02 -12.45 -12.38
C GLU A 41 -13.10 -11.58 -13.64
N LEU A 42 -12.26 -10.54 -13.74
CA LEU A 42 -12.15 -9.69 -14.94
C LEU A 42 -11.84 -10.52 -16.19
N ALA A 43 -10.94 -11.51 -16.06
CA ALA A 43 -10.58 -12.35 -17.19
C ALA A 43 -11.70 -13.28 -17.62
N SER A 44 -12.42 -13.87 -16.66
CA SER A 44 -13.55 -14.76 -16.91
C SER A 44 -14.68 -14.03 -17.63
N LEU A 45 -14.88 -12.75 -17.30
CA LEU A 45 -15.86 -11.87 -17.94
C LEU A 45 -15.35 -11.26 -19.26
N ARG A 46 -14.13 -11.56 -19.69
CA ARG A 46 -13.47 -10.98 -20.87
C ARG A 46 -13.53 -9.45 -20.87
N HIS A 47 -13.26 -8.86 -19.72
CA HIS A 47 -13.42 -7.45 -19.43
C HIS A 47 -12.29 -6.60 -20.05
N TRP A 48 -12.13 -6.68 -21.37
CA TRP A 48 -11.10 -5.99 -22.16
C TRP A 48 -11.60 -5.59 -23.55
N LYS A 49 -12.92 -5.54 -23.76
CA LYS A 49 -13.53 -5.28 -25.08
C LYS A 49 -13.75 -3.79 -25.36
N SER A 50 -13.78 -2.95 -24.33
CA SER A 50 -13.92 -1.50 -24.47
C SER A 50 -12.86 -0.76 -23.67
N THR A 51 -12.62 0.51 -24.02
CA THR A 51 -11.65 1.38 -23.34
C THR A 51 -11.97 1.55 -21.85
N GLU A 52 -13.26 1.66 -21.51
CA GLU A 52 -13.72 1.77 -20.12
C GLU A 52 -13.36 0.52 -19.30
N GLN A 53 -13.43 -0.67 -19.91
CA GLN A 53 -13.07 -1.94 -19.27
C GLN A 53 -11.57 -2.09 -19.01
N ILE A 54 -10.71 -1.27 -19.63
CA ILE A 54 -9.26 -1.28 -19.37
C ILE A 54 -8.93 -0.55 -18.05
N VAL A 55 -9.76 0.39 -17.61
CA VAL A 55 -9.50 1.17 -16.37
C VAL A 55 -9.33 0.25 -15.14
N PRO A 56 -10.20 -0.74 -14.87
CA PRO A 56 -10.00 -1.69 -13.78
C PRO A 56 -8.67 -2.46 -13.85
N TRP A 57 -8.19 -2.84 -15.05
CA TRP A 57 -6.91 -3.53 -15.21
C TRP A 57 -5.72 -2.66 -14.83
N ILE A 58 -5.77 -1.37 -15.16
CA ILE A 58 -4.71 -0.42 -14.77
C ILE A 58 -4.68 -0.28 -13.25
N VAL A 59 -5.83 -0.05 -12.62
CA VAL A 59 -5.91 0.10 -11.15
C VAL A 59 -5.43 -1.18 -10.45
N LEU A 60 -5.88 -2.34 -10.93
CA LEU A 60 -5.45 -3.65 -10.43
C LEU A 60 -3.94 -3.86 -10.57
N GLY A 61 -3.37 -3.56 -11.74
CA GLY A 61 -1.94 -3.68 -11.99
C GLY A 61 -1.11 -2.78 -11.09
N VAL A 62 -1.49 -1.50 -10.96
CA VAL A 62 -0.82 -0.54 -10.08
C VAL A 62 -0.89 -1.01 -8.62
N LEU A 63 -2.05 -1.48 -8.16
CA LEU A 63 -2.23 -1.98 -6.80
C LEU A 63 -1.37 -3.22 -6.54
N PHE A 64 -1.40 -4.21 -7.44
CA PHE A 64 -0.61 -5.45 -7.32
C PHE A 64 0.90 -5.17 -7.34
N CYS A 65 1.36 -4.30 -8.23
CA CYS A 65 2.75 -3.84 -8.26
C CYS A 65 3.12 -3.16 -6.94
N SER A 66 2.25 -2.32 -6.39
CA SER A 66 2.49 -1.64 -5.12
C SER A 66 2.64 -2.62 -3.95
N VAL A 67 1.74 -3.60 -3.84
CA VAL A 67 1.83 -4.69 -2.85
C VAL A 67 3.17 -5.43 -2.98
N SER A 68 3.54 -5.80 -4.21
CA SER A 68 4.78 -6.52 -4.50
C SER A 68 6.02 -5.71 -4.08
N ILE A 69 6.07 -4.43 -4.43
CA ILE A 69 7.19 -3.55 -4.06
C ILE A 69 7.32 -3.43 -2.53
N VAL A 70 6.20 -3.33 -1.79
CA VAL A 70 6.24 -3.30 -0.32
C VAL A 70 6.76 -4.62 0.24
N VAL A 71 6.34 -5.76 -0.32
CA VAL A 71 6.78 -7.09 0.11
C VAL A 71 8.31 -7.24 -0.06
N PHE A 72 8.87 -6.81 -1.19
CA PHE A 72 10.29 -7.04 -1.51
C PHE A 72 11.24 -5.95 -0.98
N THR A 73 10.84 -4.69 -0.95
CA THR A 73 11.79 -3.57 -0.76
C THR A 73 11.66 -2.88 0.61
N ARG A 74 10.48 -2.92 1.25
CA ARG A 74 10.17 -2.31 2.58
C ARG A 74 10.86 -0.96 2.87
N SER A 75 11.00 -0.13 1.85
CA SER A 75 11.68 1.18 1.91
C SER A 75 10.71 2.30 2.24
N ARG A 76 11.23 3.45 2.72
CA ARG A 76 10.44 4.68 2.95
C ARG A 76 9.57 5.05 1.76
N MET A 77 10.18 5.04 0.57
CA MET A 77 9.51 5.42 -0.66
C MET A 77 8.45 4.39 -1.06
N SER A 78 8.74 3.09 -0.94
CA SER A 78 7.74 2.05 -1.26
C SER A 78 6.50 2.14 -0.38
N ILE A 79 6.68 2.40 0.92
CA ILE A 79 5.57 2.52 1.88
C ILE A 79 4.75 3.79 1.56
N ALA A 80 5.41 4.91 1.27
CA ALA A 80 4.72 6.15 0.91
C ALA A 80 3.94 6.01 -0.41
N GLN A 81 4.55 5.40 -1.43
CA GLN A 81 3.89 5.11 -2.71
C GLN A 81 2.69 4.18 -2.52
N ALA A 82 2.82 3.13 -1.71
CA ALA A 82 1.71 2.22 -1.43
C ALA A 82 0.54 2.88 -0.71
N ARG A 83 0.82 3.79 0.23
CA ARG A 83 -0.24 4.57 0.86
C ARG A 83 -0.93 5.51 -0.13
N LEU A 84 -0.17 6.17 -0.99
CA LEU A 84 -0.74 7.02 -2.04
C LEU A 84 -1.61 6.21 -3.01
N VAL A 85 -1.11 5.07 -3.47
CA VAL A 85 -1.87 4.14 -4.32
C VAL A 85 -3.15 3.69 -3.61
N ALA A 86 -3.08 3.29 -2.34
CA ALA A 86 -4.27 2.91 -1.58
C ALA A 86 -5.28 4.07 -1.48
N LEU A 87 -4.83 5.28 -1.17
CA LEU A 87 -5.68 6.48 -1.06
C LEU A 87 -6.37 6.84 -2.39
N CYS A 88 -5.72 6.58 -3.53
CA CYS A 88 -6.33 6.81 -4.85
C CYS A 88 -7.20 5.63 -5.31
N ALA A 89 -6.78 4.39 -5.04
CA ALA A 89 -7.47 3.19 -5.49
C ALA A 89 -8.80 2.95 -4.76
N ILE A 90 -8.90 3.30 -3.46
CA ILE A 90 -10.14 3.19 -2.69
C ILE A 90 -11.29 3.98 -3.35
N PRO A 91 -11.20 5.31 -3.57
CA PRO A 91 -12.30 6.06 -4.17
C PRO A 91 -12.56 5.63 -5.62
N ALA A 92 -11.53 5.27 -6.39
CA ALA A 92 -11.72 4.76 -7.75
C ALA A 92 -12.52 3.45 -7.77
N ALA A 93 -12.23 2.51 -6.87
CA ALA A 93 -12.93 1.25 -6.77
C ALA A 93 -14.36 1.41 -6.21
N VAL A 94 -14.56 2.32 -5.25
CA VAL A 94 -15.89 2.69 -4.74
C VAL A 94 -16.75 3.32 -5.85
N PHE A 95 -16.16 4.18 -6.69
CA PHE A 95 -16.85 4.70 -7.87
C PHE A 95 -17.24 3.57 -8.84
N GLY A 96 -16.37 2.59 -9.06
CA GLY A 96 -16.72 1.39 -9.85
C GLY A 96 -17.89 0.59 -9.27
N VAL A 97 -17.99 0.47 -7.93
CA VAL A 97 -19.17 -0.13 -7.27
C VAL A 97 -20.43 0.67 -7.59
N TYR A 98 -20.37 2.00 -7.47
CA TYR A 98 -21.48 2.88 -7.78
C TYR A 98 -21.96 2.72 -9.23
N GLU A 99 -21.05 2.71 -10.20
CA GLU A 99 -21.40 2.54 -11.62
C GLU A 99 -22.08 1.19 -11.88
N HIS A 100 -21.54 0.10 -11.33
CA HIS A 100 -22.14 -1.23 -11.47
C HIS A 100 -23.53 -1.31 -10.84
N VAL A 101 -23.69 -0.78 -9.61
CA VAL A 101 -24.99 -0.77 -8.93
C VAL A 101 -26.00 0.08 -9.68
N SER A 102 -25.61 1.29 -10.12
CA SER A 102 -26.49 2.21 -10.84
C SER A 102 -26.97 1.61 -12.16
N ALA A 103 -26.05 1.05 -12.96
CA ALA A 103 -26.40 0.35 -14.20
C ALA A 103 -27.34 -0.85 -13.94
N ASN A 104 -27.13 -1.59 -12.85
CA ASN A 104 -28.01 -2.70 -12.49
C ASN A 104 -29.40 -2.22 -12.01
N LEU A 105 -29.49 -1.08 -11.34
CA LEU A 105 -30.78 -0.49 -10.94
C LEU A 105 -31.60 -0.05 -12.15
N GLU A 106 -30.96 0.59 -13.14
CA GLU A 106 -31.59 1.02 -14.38
C GLU A 106 -32.12 -0.18 -15.20
N THR A 107 -31.32 -1.24 -15.29
CA THR A 107 -31.73 -2.47 -15.99
C THR A 107 -32.78 -3.28 -15.22
N GLY A 108 -32.85 -3.16 -13.89
CA GLY A 108 -33.85 -3.85 -13.06
C GLY A 108 -35.30 -3.54 -13.44
N ILE A 109 -35.58 -2.34 -13.93
CA ILE A 109 -36.91 -1.94 -14.41
C ILE A 109 -37.36 -2.82 -15.60
N LEU A 110 -36.41 -3.26 -16.42
CA LEU A 110 -36.66 -4.06 -17.62
C LEU A 110 -36.68 -5.57 -17.32
N ASN A 111 -36.36 -5.96 -16.08
CA ASN A 111 -36.19 -7.37 -15.73
C ASN A 111 -37.53 -8.04 -15.36
N HIS A 112 -38.05 -8.87 -16.27
CA HIS A 112 -39.36 -9.53 -16.11
C HIS A 112 -39.41 -10.56 -14.99
N ARG A 113 -38.26 -10.99 -14.46
CA ARG A 113 -38.19 -12.00 -13.39
C ARG A 113 -38.69 -11.44 -12.05
N TYR A 114 -38.57 -10.14 -11.85
CA TYR A 114 -38.92 -9.48 -10.59
C TYR A 114 -40.04 -8.46 -10.83
N ASN A 115 -40.98 -8.38 -9.88
CA ASN A 115 -41.96 -7.31 -9.89
C ASN A 115 -41.33 -6.02 -9.35
N TRP A 116 -40.48 -5.39 -10.15
CA TRP A 116 -39.57 -4.32 -9.73
C TRP A 116 -40.27 -3.18 -8.99
N ALA A 117 -41.47 -2.80 -9.41
CA ALA A 117 -42.25 -1.72 -8.78
C ALA A 117 -42.74 -2.03 -7.36
N GLN A 118 -42.83 -3.32 -6.99
CA GLN A 118 -43.30 -3.75 -5.67
C GLN A 118 -42.17 -4.10 -4.70
N LEU A 119 -40.92 -4.14 -5.17
CA LEU A 119 -39.79 -4.46 -4.31
C LEU A 119 -39.45 -3.28 -3.38
N PRO A 120 -39.11 -3.55 -2.11
CA PRO A 120 -38.57 -2.52 -1.23
C PRO A 120 -37.17 -2.09 -1.69
N GLY A 121 -36.78 -0.85 -1.38
CA GLY A 121 -35.53 -0.26 -1.88
C GLY A 121 -34.24 -1.01 -1.47
N TRP A 122 -34.25 -1.74 -0.34
CA TRP A 122 -33.11 -2.56 0.05
C TRP A 122 -32.96 -3.81 -0.85
N GLU A 123 -34.07 -4.38 -1.34
CA GLU A 123 -34.05 -5.49 -2.30
C GLU A 123 -33.57 -5.01 -3.67
N HIS A 124 -33.96 -3.81 -4.10
CA HIS A 124 -33.38 -3.18 -5.30
C HIS A 124 -31.87 -3.09 -5.19
N LEU A 125 -31.37 -2.56 -4.07
CA LEU A 125 -29.94 -2.41 -3.84
C LEU A 125 -29.21 -3.76 -3.79
N TRP A 126 -29.79 -4.76 -3.12
CA TRP A 126 -29.20 -6.10 -3.03
C TRP A 126 -29.13 -6.79 -4.39
N LEU A 127 -30.23 -6.80 -5.14
CA LEU A 127 -30.29 -7.39 -6.47
C LEU A 127 -29.37 -6.65 -7.45
N ALA A 128 -29.29 -5.34 -7.34
CA ALA A 128 -28.38 -4.54 -8.15
C ALA A 128 -26.91 -4.78 -7.79
N SER A 129 -26.58 -4.90 -6.50
CA SER A 129 -25.20 -5.14 -6.06
C SER A 129 -24.68 -6.51 -6.47
N THR A 130 -25.54 -7.53 -6.43
CA THR A 130 -25.21 -8.90 -6.83
C THR A 130 -25.21 -9.12 -8.34
N GLY A 131 -25.63 -8.11 -9.14
CA GLY A 131 -25.78 -8.25 -10.59
C GLY A 131 -26.95 -9.15 -11.01
N ALA A 132 -27.87 -9.48 -10.09
CA ALA A 132 -29.00 -10.37 -10.36
C ALA A 132 -29.98 -9.80 -11.39
N VAL A 133 -29.98 -8.48 -11.60
CA VAL A 133 -30.89 -7.77 -12.51
C VAL A 133 -30.26 -7.20 -13.78
N GLY A 134 -28.96 -6.90 -13.79
CA GLY A 134 -28.25 -6.34 -14.95
C GLY A 134 -26.97 -7.07 -15.35
N GLY A 135 -26.61 -8.16 -14.67
CA GLY A 135 -25.50 -9.05 -15.05
C GLY A 135 -24.11 -8.46 -14.82
N THR A 136 -23.99 -7.28 -14.20
CA THR A 136 -22.70 -6.63 -13.90
C THR A 136 -22.45 -6.59 -12.39
N PRO A 137 -22.14 -7.73 -11.74
CA PRO A 137 -21.97 -7.77 -10.29
C PRO A 137 -20.91 -6.78 -9.82
N ALA A 138 -21.15 -6.12 -8.69
CA ALA A 138 -20.22 -5.14 -8.11
C ALA A 138 -19.13 -5.80 -7.24
N THR A 139 -19.01 -7.13 -7.30
CA THR A 139 -18.05 -7.94 -6.54
C THR A 139 -16.61 -7.59 -6.86
N ALA A 140 -16.24 -7.57 -8.14
CA ALA A 140 -14.88 -7.22 -8.58
C ALA A 140 -14.44 -5.84 -8.06
N PRO A 141 -15.17 -4.72 -8.28
CA PRO A 141 -14.76 -3.42 -7.76
C PRO A 141 -14.77 -3.37 -6.22
N LEU A 142 -15.68 -4.09 -5.54
CA LEU A 142 -15.70 -4.15 -4.07
C LEU A 142 -14.47 -4.86 -3.50
N VAL A 143 -14.07 -6.00 -4.08
CA VAL A 143 -12.88 -6.75 -3.68
C VAL A 143 -11.61 -5.94 -3.97
N LEU A 144 -11.60 -5.15 -5.05
CA LEU A 144 -10.51 -4.23 -5.37
C LEU A 144 -10.39 -3.11 -4.32
N ALA A 145 -11.52 -2.53 -3.88
CA ALA A 145 -11.53 -1.55 -2.79
C ALA A 145 -10.99 -2.17 -1.49
N LEU A 146 -11.42 -3.40 -1.16
CA LEU A 146 -10.90 -4.15 -0.01
C LEU A 146 -9.39 -4.37 -0.12
N ALA A 147 -8.88 -4.77 -1.28
CA ALA A 147 -7.44 -4.95 -1.51
C ALA A 147 -6.64 -3.67 -1.23
N ALA A 148 -7.16 -2.50 -1.65
CA ALA A 148 -6.55 -1.21 -1.39
C ALA A 148 -6.57 -0.82 0.09
N VAL A 149 -7.69 -1.06 0.79
CA VAL A 149 -7.78 -0.87 2.25
C VAL A 149 -6.77 -1.74 2.99
N LEU A 150 -6.67 -3.02 2.63
CA LEU A 150 -5.72 -3.96 3.23
C LEU A 150 -4.27 -3.50 3.04
N LEU A 151 -3.90 -2.98 1.86
CA LEU A 151 -2.59 -2.38 1.61
C LEU A 151 -2.34 -1.14 2.49
N GLY A 152 -3.34 -0.25 2.59
CA GLY A 152 -3.27 0.94 3.44
C GLY A 152 -3.06 0.59 4.92
N LEU A 153 -3.85 -0.36 5.44
CA LEU A 153 -3.74 -0.83 6.82
C LEU A 153 -2.42 -1.55 7.10
N ALA A 154 -1.97 -2.41 6.18
CA ALA A 154 -0.69 -3.09 6.30
C ALA A 154 0.46 -2.09 6.43
N THR A 155 0.38 -0.98 5.70
CA THR A 155 1.45 0.02 5.67
C THR A 155 1.33 1.10 6.76
N ALA A 156 0.18 1.28 7.42
CA ALA A 156 -0.08 2.35 8.38
C ALA A 156 0.93 2.40 9.55
N GLY A 157 1.37 1.24 10.04
CA GLY A 157 2.33 1.12 11.15
C GLY A 157 3.75 0.72 10.76
N MET A 158 4.07 0.62 9.47
CA MET A 158 5.41 0.21 9.04
C MET A 158 6.41 1.35 9.24
N THR A 159 7.33 1.17 10.19
CA THR A 159 8.52 2.02 10.26
C THR A 159 9.52 1.54 9.20
N PRO A 160 10.07 2.47 8.41
CA PRO A 160 11.05 2.12 7.39
C PRO A 160 12.30 1.52 8.05
N SER A 161 12.77 0.38 7.54
CA SER A 161 13.93 -0.30 8.10
C SER A 161 15.13 0.66 8.19
N ALA A 162 15.65 0.86 9.40
CA ALA A 162 16.70 1.82 9.75
C ALA A 162 18.10 1.43 9.22
N ALA A 163 18.17 0.65 8.14
CA ALA A 163 19.43 0.26 7.51
C ALA A 163 20.22 1.46 6.95
N ARG A 164 19.58 2.63 6.78
CA ARG A 164 20.24 3.88 6.37
C ARG A 164 20.94 4.63 7.51
N THR A 165 20.57 4.39 8.77
CA THR A 165 21.20 5.07 9.91
C THR A 165 22.61 4.52 10.18
N LYS A 166 22.83 3.22 9.94
CA LYS A 166 24.14 2.57 10.11
C LYS A 166 25.22 3.13 9.17
N ARG A 167 24.84 3.50 7.94
CA ARG A 167 25.77 4.09 6.95
C ARG A 167 26.15 5.54 7.29
N ALA A 168 25.25 6.29 7.94
CA ALA A 168 25.53 7.65 8.39
C ALA A 168 26.44 7.65 9.63
N ASP A 169 26.24 6.71 10.56
CA ASP A 169 27.13 6.51 11.71
C ASP A 169 28.52 6.03 11.30
N GLU A 170 28.64 5.07 10.37
CA GLU A 170 29.95 4.63 9.85
C GLU A 170 30.71 5.77 9.15
N THR A 171 30.01 6.64 8.43
CA THR A 171 30.65 7.79 7.75
C THR A 171 31.06 8.90 8.75
N GLY A 172 30.29 9.08 9.83
CA GLY A 172 30.63 10.01 10.92
C GLY A 172 31.75 9.50 11.82
N ASP A 173 31.87 8.18 11.98
CA ASP A 173 32.95 7.53 12.75
C ASP A 173 34.28 7.57 11.98
N ILE A 174 34.27 7.32 10.66
CA ILE A 174 35.46 7.49 9.81
C ILE A 174 35.97 8.94 9.83
N ARG A 175 35.07 9.93 9.84
CA ARG A 175 35.45 11.36 9.91
C ARG A 175 36.00 11.76 11.28
N ARG A 176 35.66 11.05 12.35
CA ARG A 176 36.24 11.25 13.70
C ARG A 176 37.58 10.53 13.89
N LYS A 177 37.86 9.49 13.11
CA LYS A 177 39.07 8.68 13.24
C LYS A 177 40.28 9.19 12.45
N TRP A 178 40.16 10.30 11.71
CA TRP A 178 41.31 10.91 11.04
C TRP A 178 42.08 11.81 12.02
N PRO A 179 43.32 11.48 12.40
CA PRO A 179 44.15 12.41 13.15
C PRO A 179 44.40 13.63 12.24
N ARG A 180 44.01 14.84 12.69
CA ARG A 180 44.56 16.06 12.10
C ARG A 180 46.06 16.03 12.36
N SER A 181 46.85 15.69 11.35
CA SER A 181 48.29 15.96 11.36
C SER A 181 48.46 17.48 11.42
N THR A 182 48.74 17.97 12.62
CA THR A 182 49.17 19.34 12.86
C THR A 182 50.62 19.45 12.40
N ASP A 183 50.83 19.77 11.13
CA ASP A 183 52.11 20.26 10.63
C ASP A 183 51.82 21.52 9.80
N GLU A 184 51.56 22.63 10.49
CA GLU A 184 51.74 23.97 9.91
C GLU A 184 53.23 24.36 10.05
N PRO A 185 53.95 24.61 8.94
CA PRO A 185 55.29 25.16 9.03
C PRO A 185 55.21 26.66 9.30
N THR A 186 55.63 27.06 10.50
CA THR A 186 55.86 28.44 10.90
C THR A 186 56.89 29.10 9.99
N ALA A 187 56.45 29.90 9.02
CA ALA A 187 57.33 30.75 8.23
C ALA A 187 57.68 32.02 9.02
N GLN A 188 58.73 31.95 9.84
CA GLN A 188 59.44 33.15 10.31
C GLN A 188 60.41 33.61 9.23
N PHE A 189 60.07 34.69 8.51
CA PHE A 189 61.06 35.49 7.78
C PHE A 189 61.31 36.79 8.54
N GLY A 190 62.32 36.76 9.40
CA GLY A 190 62.96 37.93 9.97
C GLY A 190 63.94 38.52 8.97
N GLY A 191 63.82 39.83 8.74
CA GLY A 191 64.71 40.58 7.86
C GLY A 191 66.10 40.79 8.45
N HIS A 192 67.10 40.91 7.56
CA HIS A 192 68.33 41.62 7.88
C HIS A 192 68.80 42.44 6.67
N ARG A 193 68.97 43.73 6.97
CA ARG A 193 69.62 44.75 6.14
C ARG A 193 71.08 44.36 5.91
N ARG A 194 71.59 44.68 4.72
CA ARG A 194 72.82 45.44 4.49
C ARG A 194 72.81 45.97 3.07
#